data_AF-A0A845I3J3-F1
#
_entry.id   AF-A0A845I3J3-F1
#
_cell.length_a   1.000
_cell.length_b   1.000
_cell.length_c   1.000
_cell.angle_alpha   90.00
_cell.angle_beta   90.00
_cell.angle_gamma   90.00
#
_symmetry.space_group_name_H-M   'P 1'
#
loop_
_entity.id
_entity.type
_entity.pdbx_description
1 polymer ?
#
loop_
_entity_poly.entity_id
_entity_poly.type
_entity_poly.pdbx_seq_one_letter_code
_entity_poly.pdbx_strand_id
1 'polypeptide(L)'
;MSAELQALAMQASQIDGEQAAASPEAIQAAQEEQAAMGLAEQNAGAVAMILGTAVPILSKLYPSLADVYTEDACQSIVASVSPVLAKHGVDLSQWGGAYKEEIGAAMVCVPIAWATVQAVKHDVEAREAAKQPQAIGQQKTAAQQRALVPGDYGYVEPDANQSIQ
;
A
#
# COMPACT_ATOMS: atom_id res chain seq x y z
N MET A 1 -24.46 6.86 -66.21
CA MET A 1 -24.33 5.51 -65.63
C MET A 1 -25.70 5.09 -65.13
N SER A 2 -26.19 3.91 -65.52
CA SER A 2 -27.53 3.44 -65.18
C SER A 2 -27.62 3.01 -63.71
N ALA A 3 -28.78 3.19 -63.09
CA ALA A 3 -29.04 2.79 -61.70
C ALA A 3 -28.78 1.29 -61.44
N GLU A 4 -28.96 0.45 -62.45
CA GLU A 4 -28.69 -1.00 -62.35
C GLU A 4 -27.22 -1.32 -62.11
N LEU A 5 -26.30 -0.58 -62.74
CA LEU A 5 -24.85 -0.76 -62.54
C LEU A 5 -24.42 -0.42 -61.11
N GLN A 6 -25.07 0.58 -60.51
CA GLN A 6 -24.79 0.98 -59.13
C GLN A 6 -25.36 -0.03 -58.11
N ALA A 7 -26.53 -0.59 -58.38
CA ALA A 7 -27.11 -1.66 -57.57
C ALA A 7 -26.25 -2.93 -57.57
N LEU A 8 -25.75 -3.35 -58.74
CA LEU A 8 -24.82 -4.48 -58.88
C LEU A 8 -23.49 -4.25 -58.14
N ALA A 9 -22.93 -3.05 -58.21
CA ALA A 9 -21.70 -2.71 -57.49
C ALA A 9 -21.87 -2.77 -55.97
N MET A 10 -23.01 -2.31 -55.43
CA MET A 10 -23.31 -2.42 -54.00
C MET A 10 -23.49 -3.87 -53.56
N GLN A 11 -24.17 -4.70 -54.37
CA GLN A 11 -24.37 -6.11 -54.04
C GLN A 11 -23.05 -6.89 -54.07
N ALA A 12 -22.16 -6.64 -55.05
CA ALA A 12 -20.84 -7.25 -55.11
C ALA A 12 -19.98 -6.87 -53.88
N SER A 13 -20.01 -5.59 -53.48
CA SER A 13 -19.30 -5.13 -52.27
C SER A 13 -19.84 -5.76 -50.98
N GLN A 14 -21.13 -6.08 -50.91
CA GLN A 14 -21.70 -6.78 -49.75
C GLN A 14 -21.24 -8.25 -49.71
N ILE A 15 -21.30 -8.94 -50.85
CA ILE A 15 -20.88 -10.35 -50.94
C ILE A 15 -19.38 -10.49 -50.63
N ASP A 16 -18.53 -9.60 -51.15
CA ASP A 16 -17.10 -9.60 -50.84
C ASP A 16 -16.84 -9.33 -49.35
N GLY A 17 -17.62 -8.43 -48.73
CA GLY A 17 -17.54 -8.16 -47.28
C GLY A 17 -17.94 -9.36 -46.42
N GLU A 18 -19.01 -10.06 -46.80
CA GLU A 18 -19.47 -11.28 -46.12
C GLU A 18 -18.47 -12.43 -46.30
N GLN A 19 -17.89 -12.57 -47.49
CA GLN A 19 -16.92 -13.63 -47.79
C GLN A 19 -15.58 -13.38 -47.09
N ALA A 20 -15.16 -12.13 -46.94
CA ALA A 20 -14.00 -11.75 -46.13
C ALA A 20 -14.23 -12.01 -44.63
N ALA A 21 -15.42 -11.72 -44.11
CA ALA A 21 -15.80 -11.99 -42.72
C ALA A 21 -15.93 -13.51 -42.42
N ALA A 22 -16.27 -14.32 -43.42
CA ALA A 22 -16.34 -15.77 -43.32
C ALA A 22 -15.00 -16.48 -43.58
N SER A 23 -13.91 -15.73 -43.81
CA SER A 23 -12.58 -16.32 -43.96
C SER A 23 -12.12 -17.00 -42.66
N PRO A 24 -11.38 -18.11 -42.73
CA PRO A 24 -10.80 -18.75 -41.54
C PRO A 24 -9.97 -17.77 -40.69
N GLU A 25 -9.24 -16.86 -41.32
CA GLU A 25 -8.44 -15.83 -40.63
C GLU A 25 -9.32 -14.82 -39.88
N ALA A 26 -10.43 -14.36 -40.47
CA ALA A 26 -11.35 -13.44 -39.80
C ALA A 26 -12.11 -14.10 -38.65
N ILE A 27 -12.50 -15.37 -38.83
CA ILE A 27 -13.13 -16.17 -37.77
C ILE A 27 -12.15 -16.37 -36.60
N GLN A 28 -10.88 -16.68 -36.88
CA GLN A 28 -9.86 -16.87 -35.86
C GLN A 28 -9.55 -15.56 -35.12
N ALA A 29 -9.41 -14.44 -35.83
CA ALA A 29 -9.20 -13.13 -35.21
C ALA A 29 -10.37 -12.72 -34.32
N ALA A 30 -11.61 -12.96 -34.75
CA ALA A 30 -12.81 -12.70 -33.95
C ALA A 30 -12.86 -13.58 -32.69
N GLN A 31 -12.47 -14.85 -32.78
CA GLN A 31 -12.38 -15.74 -31.62
C GLN A 31 -11.30 -15.30 -30.63
N GLU A 32 -10.12 -14.88 -31.10
CA GLU A 32 -9.04 -14.35 -30.26
C GLU A 32 -9.45 -13.05 -29.57
N GLU A 33 -10.13 -12.15 -30.29
CA GLU A 33 -10.65 -10.90 -29.72
C GLU A 33 -11.72 -11.17 -28.66
N GLN A 34 -12.63 -12.10 -28.91
CA GLN A 34 -13.68 -12.48 -27.96
C GLN A 34 -13.09 -13.16 -26.72
N ALA A 35 -12.05 -13.99 -26.88
CA ALA A 35 -11.30 -14.58 -25.76
C ALA A 35 -10.55 -13.52 -24.95
N ALA A 36 -9.90 -12.56 -25.62
CA ALA A 36 -9.20 -11.45 -24.97
C ALA A 36 -10.17 -10.55 -24.19
N MET A 37 -11.36 -10.28 -24.74
CA MET A 37 -12.41 -9.53 -24.03
C MET A 37 -12.88 -10.25 -22.77
N GLY A 38 -13.16 -11.56 -22.86
CA GLY A 38 -13.56 -12.36 -21.70
C GLY A 38 -12.49 -12.40 -20.60
N LEU A 39 -11.21 -12.51 -21.00
CA LEU A 39 -10.09 -12.48 -20.07
C LEU A 39 -9.90 -11.09 -19.43
N ALA A 40 -10.11 -10.02 -20.20
CA ALA A 40 -10.04 -8.65 -19.68
C ALA A 40 -11.12 -8.39 -18.62
N GLU A 41 -12.33 -8.89 -18.82
CA GLU A 41 -13.43 -8.75 -17.87
C GLU A 41 -13.17 -9.53 -16.56
N GLN A 42 -12.63 -10.74 -16.65
CA GLN A 42 -12.19 -11.50 -15.47
C GLN A 42 -11.06 -10.79 -14.71
N ASN A 43 -10.05 -10.30 -15.44
CA ASN A 43 -8.96 -9.54 -14.85
C ASN A 43 -9.45 -8.24 -14.18
N ALA A 44 -10.48 -7.59 -14.73
CA ALA A 44 -11.06 -6.40 -14.12
C ALA A 44 -11.64 -6.68 -12.74
N GLY A 45 -12.38 -7.79 -12.59
CA GLY A 45 -12.85 -8.24 -11.30
C GLY A 45 -11.71 -8.53 -10.31
N ALA A 46 -10.65 -9.20 -10.77
CA ALA A 46 -9.49 -9.53 -9.93
C ALA A 46 -8.73 -8.28 -9.48
N VAL A 47 -8.44 -7.33 -10.38
CA VAL A 47 -7.76 -6.06 -10.05
C VAL A 47 -8.60 -5.25 -9.07
N ALA A 48 -9.91 -5.17 -9.28
CA ALA A 48 -10.82 -4.47 -8.36
C ALA A 48 -10.82 -5.08 -6.96
N MET A 49 -10.85 -6.42 -6.85
CA MET A 49 -10.76 -7.12 -5.57
C MET A 49 -9.42 -6.85 -4.87
N ILE A 50 -8.31 -6.90 -5.62
CA ILE A 50 -6.96 -6.63 -5.08
C ILE A 50 -6.89 -5.21 -4.53
N LEU A 51 -7.31 -4.21 -5.29
CA LEU A 51 -7.31 -2.81 -4.84
C LEU A 51 -8.23 -2.61 -3.63
N GLY A 52 -9.44 -3.17 -3.67
CA GLY A 52 -10.42 -3.09 -2.58
C GLY A 52 -9.95 -3.74 -1.28
N THR A 53 -9.04 -4.71 -1.35
CA THR A 53 -8.46 -5.37 -0.17
C THR A 53 -7.17 -4.70 0.27
N ALA A 54 -6.27 -4.39 -0.66
CA ALA A 54 -4.94 -3.88 -0.37
C ALA A 54 -4.96 -2.43 0.12
N VAL A 55 -5.76 -1.56 -0.50
CA VAL A 55 -5.79 -0.13 -0.15
C VAL A 55 -6.20 0.09 1.30
N PRO A 56 -7.29 -0.50 1.85
CA PRO A 56 -7.65 -0.30 3.25
C PRO A 56 -6.58 -0.75 4.24
N ILE A 57 -5.88 -1.85 3.94
CA ILE A 57 -4.80 -2.39 4.78
C ILE A 57 -3.60 -1.45 4.73
N LEU A 58 -3.14 -1.08 3.53
CA LEU A 58 -1.98 -0.22 3.34
C LEU A 58 -2.23 1.20 3.84
N SER A 59 -3.46 1.71 3.77
CA SER A 59 -3.84 3.02 4.32
C SER A 59 -3.69 3.10 5.84
N LYS A 60 -3.69 1.99 6.58
CA LYS A 60 -3.34 2.00 8.01
C LYS A 60 -1.86 2.31 8.26
N LEU A 61 -0.99 1.97 7.30
CA LEU A 61 0.44 2.23 7.36
C LEU A 61 0.79 3.58 6.73
N TYR A 62 0.10 3.93 5.65
CA TYR A 62 0.35 5.13 4.86
C TYR A 62 -0.98 5.86 4.63
N PRO A 63 -1.41 6.72 5.57
CA PRO A 63 -2.72 7.37 5.52
C PRO A 63 -3.00 8.13 4.22
N SER A 64 -1.96 8.70 3.60
CA SER A 64 -2.04 9.40 2.32
C SER A 64 -2.51 8.53 1.15
N LEU A 65 -2.43 7.19 1.26
CA LEU A 65 -2.94 6.30 0.21
C LEU A 65 -4.47 6.40 0.06
N ALA A 66 -5.20 6.75 1.12
CA ALA A 66 -6.64 6.94 1.05
C ALA A 66 -7.03 8.12 0.13
N ASP A 67 -6.20 9.16 0.09
CA ASP A 67 -6.43 10.34 -0.76
C ASP A 67 -6.05 10.09 -2.22
N VAL A 68 -5.12 9.15 -2.46
CA VAL A 68 -4.61 8.81 -3.80
C VAL A 68 -5.46 7.74 -4.48
N TYR A 69 -5.83 6.69 -3.75
CA TYR A 69 -6.62 5.56 -4.25
C TYR A 69 -8.11 5.79 -3.98
N THR A 70 -8.64 6.87 -4.55
CA THR A 70 -10.08 7.12 -4.59
C THR A 70 -10.80 6.06 -5.41
N GLU A 71 -12.11 5.99 -5.28
CA GLU A 71 -12.94 5.06 -6.08
C GLU A 71 -12.74 5.28 -7.58
N ASP A 72 -12.79 6.53 -8.04
CA ASP A 72 -12.57 6.91 -9.44
C ASP A 72 -11.16 6.52 -9.94
N ALA A 73 -10.13 6.70 -9.10
CA ALA A 73 -8.77 6.32 -9.43
C ALA A 73 -8.64 4.79 -9.55
N CYS A 74 -9.25 4.05 -8.63
CA CYS A 74 -9.26 2.58 -8.66
C CYS A 74 -9.99 2.05 -9.90
N GLN A 75 -11.15 2.63 -10.25
CA GLN A 75 -11.88 2.28 -11.48
C GLN A 75 -11.05 2.58 -12.73
N SER A 76 -10.33 3.70 -12.75
CA SER A 76 -9.43 4.06 -13.86
C SER A 76 -8.27 3.08 -14.00
N ILE A 77 -7.72 2.59 -12.88
CA ILE A 77 -6.69 1.54 -12.87
C ILE A 77 -7.28 0.23 -13.41
N VAL A 78 -8.46 -0.18 -12.94
CA VAL A 78 -9.14 -1.39 -13.43
C VAL A 78 -9.37 -1.31 -14.94
N ALA A 79 -9.90 -0.19 -15.44
CA ALA A 79 -10.19 0.00 -16.86
C ALA A 79 -8.93 -0.01 -17.75
N SER A 80 -7.79 0.44 -17.23
CA SER A 80 -6.53 0.51 -17.99
C SER A 80 -5.67 -0.74 -17.90
N VAL A 81 -5.59 -1.38 -16.73
CA VAL A 81 -4.69 -2.52 -16.48
C VAL A 81 -5.28 -3.83 -17.00
N SER A 82 -6.58 -4.04 -16.85
CA SER A 82 -7.24 -5.30 -17.23
C SER A 82 -7.09 -5.68 -18.71
N PRO A 83 -7.29 -4.77 -19.70
CA PRO A 83 -7.05 -5.10 -21.10
C PRO A 83 -5.57 -5.34 -21.42
N VAL A 84 -4.65 -4.70 -20.68
CA VAL A 84 -3.20 -4.94 -20.84
C VAL A 84 -2.84 -6.35 -20.38
N LEU A 85 -3.37 -6.79 -19.24
CA LEU A 85 -3.17 -8.15 -18.74
C LEU A 85 -3.72 -9.19 -19.73
N ALA A 86 -4.93 -8.95 -20.24
CA ALA A 86 -5.54 -9.83 -21.24
C ALA A 86 -4.73 -9.91 -22.54
N LYS A 87 -4.21 -8.77 -23.03
CA LYS A 87 -3.33 -8.72 -24.21
C LYS A 87 -2.06 -9.56 -24.05
N HIS A 88 -1.53 -9.64 -22.83
CA HIS A 88 -0.35 -10.45 -22.53
C HIS A 88 -0.68 -11.90 -22.13
N GLY A 89 -1.95 -12.32 -22.24
CA GLY A 89 -2.39 -13.65 -21.84
C GLY A 89 -2.26 -13.91 -20.34
N VAL A 90 -2.20 -12.85 -19.53
CA VAL A 90 -2.13 -12.97 -18.07
C VAL A 90 -3.54 -13.16 -17.55
N ASP A 91 -3.76 -14.30 -16.91
CA ASP A 91 -4.98 -14.62 -16.19
C ASP A 91 -4.73 -14.50 -14.68
N LEU A 92 -5.23 -13.42 -14.08
CA LEU A 92 -5.10 -13.21 -12.64
C LEU A 92 -5.86 -14.27 -11.82
N SER A 93 -6.87 -14.92 -12.40
CA SER A 93 -7.56 -16.03 -11.72
C SER A 93 -6.63 -17.25 -11.57
N GLN A 94 -5.68 -17.44 -12.49
CA GLN A 94 -4.67 -18.49 -12.42
C GLN A 94 -3.48 -18.14 -11.53
N TRP A 95 -3.18 -16.85 -11.34
CA TRP A 95 -2.20 -16.43 -10.33
C TRP A 95 -2.64 -16.80 -8.91
N GLY A 96 -3.94 -16.86 -8.66
CA GLY A 96 -4.52 -17.45 -7.46
C GLY A 96 -4.70 -18.98 -7.53
N GLY A 97 -4.19 -19.68 -8.54
CA GLY A 97 -4.40 -21.13 -8.66
C GLY A 97 -3.50 -21.94 -7.74
N ALA A 98 -2.19 -21.84 -7.98
CA ALA A 98 -1.19 -22.63 -7.26
C ALA A 98 -0.64 -21.96 -5.98
N TYR A 99 -0.87 -20.65 -5.83
CA TYR A 99 -0.35 -19.86 -4.70
C TYR A 99 -1.40 -18.96 -4.02
N LYS A 100 -2.72 -19.16 -4.24
CA LYS A 100 -3.71 -18.30 -3.56
C LYS A 100 -3.66 -18.46 -2.05
N GLU A 101 -3.40 -19.68 -1.57
CA GLU A 101 -3.35 -19.96 -0.14
C GLU A 101 -2.16 -19.21 0.46
N GLU A 102 -1.02 -19.20 -0.23
CA GLU A 102 0.22 -18.55 0.18
C GLU A 102 0.15 -17.03 0.05
N ILE A 103 -0.41 -16.49 -1.03
CA ILE A 103 -0.60 -15.05 -1.23
C ILE A 103 -1.66 -14.53 -0.25
N GLY A 104 -2.76 -15.27 -0.07
CA GLY A 104 -3.78 -14.96 0.94
C GLY A 104 -3.22 -15.00 2.35
N ALA A 105 -2.42 -16.02 2.68
CA ALA A 105 -1.71 -16.10 3.95
C ALA A 105 -0.73 -14.93 4.11
N ALA A 106 0.02 -14.57 3.07
CA ALA A 106 0.94 -13.43 3.13
C ALA A 106 0.19 -12.10 3.37
N MET A 107 -0.95 -11.88 2.70
CA MET A 107 -1.77 -10.68 2.89
C MET A 107 -2.28 -10.52 4.33
N VAL A 108 -2.48 -11.62 5.07
CA VAL A 108 -2.87 -11.60 6.49
C VAL A 108 -1.66 -11.57 7.41
N CYS A 109 -0.68 -12.45 7.17
CA CYS A 109 0.47 -12.64 8.05
C CYS A 109 1.47 -11.48 7.97
N VAL A 110 1.66 -10.85 6.81
CA VAL A 110 2.66 -9.78 6.64
C VAL A 110 2.30 -8.53 7.47
N PRO A 111 1.06 -8.00 7.44
CA PRO A 111 0.69 -6.88 8.31
C PRO A 111 0.84 -7.20 9.80
N ILE A 112 0.47 -8.41 10.22
CA ILE A 112 0.60 -8.87 11.62
C ILE A 112 2.07 -8.96 12.02
N ALA A 113 2.89 -9.61 11.20
CA ALA A 113 4.32 -9.73 11.44
C ALA A 113 4.99 -8.35 11.52
N TRP A 114 4.62 -7.42 10.64
CA TRP A 114 5.14 -6.06 10.66
C TRP A 114 4.72 -5.28 11.91
N ALA A 115 3.44 -5.36 12.30
CA ALA A 115 2.94 -4.75 13.55
C ALA A 115 3.66 -5.33 14.79
N THR A 116 3.95 -6.63 14.78
CA THR A 116 4.70 -7.31 15.84
C THR A 116 6.12 -6.76 15.94
N VAL A 117 6.81 -6.56 14.81
CA VAL A 117 8.15 -5.96 14.79
C VAL A 117 8.14 -4.53 15.32
N GLN A 118 7.14 -3.72 14.95
CA GLN A 118 6.98 -2.35 15.44
C GLN A 118 6.76 -2.31 16.96
N ALA A 119 5.89 -3.18 17.49
CA ALA A 119 5.63 -3.27 18.92
C ALA A 119 6.88 -3.65 19.71
N VAL A 120 7.65 -4.64 19.23
CA VAL A 120 8.90 -5.06 19.88
C VAL A 120 9.93 -3.93 19.89
N LYS A 121 10.06 -3.16 18.79
CA LYS A 121 10.96 -2.00 18.76
C LYS A 121 10.57 -0.95 19.80
N HIS A 122 9.29 -0.62 19.87
CA HIS A 122 8.77 0.32 20.87
C HIS A 122 9.02 -0.16 22.31
N ASP A 123 8.83 -1.45 22.58
CA ASP A 123 9.12 -2.03 23.90
C ASP A 123 10.60 -1.95 24.27
N VAL A 124 11.50 -2.18 23.30
CA VAL A 124 12.95 -2.03 23.50
C VAL A 124 13.31 -0.57 23.78
N GLU A 125 12.81 0.37 22.99
CA GLU A 125 13.03 1.81 23.20
C GLU A 125 12.53 2.28 24.56
N ALA A 126 11.33 1.86 24.97
CA ALA A 126 10.77 2.17 26.28
C ALA A 126 11.62 1.60 27.43
N ARG A 127 12.17 0.39 27.27
CA ARG A 127 13.07 -0.21 28.25
C ARG A 127 14.42 0.51 28.32
N GLU A 128 14.99 0.91 27.18
CA GLU A 128 16.23 1.69 27.15
C GLU A 128 16.04 3.09 27.73
N ALA A 129 14.90 3.74 27.47
CA ALA A 129 14.53 5.01 28.08
C ALA A 129 14.34 4.89 29.60
N ALA A 130 13.73 3.80 30.08
CA ALA A 130 13.58 3.53 31.52
C ALA A 130 14.90 3.16 32.21
N LYS A 131 15.91 2.70 31.45
CA LYS A 131 17.27 2.43 31.95
C LYS A 131 18.14 3.68 32.06
N GLN A 132 17.79 4.80 31.42
CA GLN A 132 18.47 6.07 31.66
C GLN A 132 18.06 6.58 33.05
N PRO A 133 18.95 6.49 34.06
CA PRO A 133 18.61 6.95 35.39
C PRO A 133 18.62 8.48 35.39
N GLN A 134 17.82 9.04 36.29
CA GLN A 134 17.69 10.43 36.66
C GLN A 134 19.04 11.13 36.99
N ALA A 135 19.91 11.35 36.01
CA ALA A 135 21.18 12.07 36.16
C ALA A 135 20.99 13.59 36.37
N ILE A 136 19.75 14.07 36.44
CA ILE A 136 19.40 15.49 36.66
C ILE A 136 19.07 15.76 38.14
N GLY A 137 18.87 14.72 38.97
CA GLY A 137 18.47 14.88 40.38
C GLY A 137 19.60 15.05 41.41
N GLN A 138 20.83 14.63 41.10
CA GLN A 138 21.91 14.56 42.10
C GLN A 138 22.99 15.66 41.97
N GLN A 139 22.93 16.51 40.95
CA GLN A 139 23.96 17.55 40.77
C GLN A 139 23.68 18.88 41.51
N LYS A 140 22.50 19.09 42.11
CA LYS A 140 22.22 20.34 42.84
C LYS A 140 22.73 20.37 44.28
N THR A 141 23.03 19.24 44.91
CA THR A 141 23.42 19.22 46.33
C THR A 141 24.92 19.42 46.57
N ALA A 142 25.78 19.00 45.63
CA ALA A 142 27.24 19.11 45.80
C ALA A 142 27.79 20.53 45.56
N ALA A 143 27.13 21.34 44.72
CA ALA A 143 27.54 22.73 44.46
C ALA A 143 27.00 23.72 45.51
N GLN A 144 25.92 23.38 46.23
CA GLN A 144 25.38 24.19 47.33
C GLN A 144 25.99 23.89 48.70
N GLN A 145 26.78 22.83 48.84
CA GLN A 145 27.56 22.51 50.05
C GLN A 145 29.03 22.94 49.95
N ARG A 146 29.36 23.90 49.07
CA ARG A 146 30.62 24.61 49.18
C ARG A 146 30.50 25.48 50.44
N ALA A 147 31.19 25.08 51.51
CA ALA A 147 31.14 25.73 52.82
C ALA A 147 31.16 27.26 52.67
N LEU A 148 30.07 27.92 53.06
CA LEU A 148 29.98 29.37 53.14
C LEU A 148 31.11 29.86 54.04
N VAL A 149 31.92 30.78 53.52
CA VAL A 149 33.08 31.32 54.23
C VAL A 149 32.63 32.59 54.96
N PRO A 150 33.21 32.94 56.13
CA PRO A 150 32.91 34.21 56.78
C PRO A 150 33.00 35.39 55.80
N GLY A 151 31.88 36.09 55.59
CA GLY A 151 31.74 37.19 54.64
C GLY A 151 30.79 36.94 53.45
N ASP A 152 30.34 35.71 53.21
CA ASP A 152 29.33 35.41 52.20
C ASP A 152 27.92 35.85 52.66
N TYR A 153 27.11 36.37 51.73
CA TYR A 153 25.70 36.66 51.98
C TYR A 153 24.95 35.36 52.35
N GLY A 154 24.50 35.25 53.60
CA GLY A 154 23.84 34.06 54.14
C GLY A 154 24.72 33.19 55.03
N TYR A 155 25.97 33.60 55.32
CA TYR A 155 26.77 32.99 56.38
C TYR A 155 26.11 33.19 57.75
N VAL A 156 25.88 32.09 58.47
CA VAL A 156 25.47 32.10 59.89
C VAL A 156 26.64 31.55 60.69
N GLU A 157 27.17 32.38 61.58
CA GLU A 157 28.27 32.01 62.46
C GLU A 157 27.77 30.88 63.39
N PRO A 158 28.45 29.72 63.44
CA PRO A 158 28.02 28.62 64.29
C PRO A 158 28.17 29.05 65.76
N ASP A 159 27.04 29.17 66.47
CA ASP A 159 26.98 29.51 67.88
C ASP A 159 27.87 28.55 68.68
N ALA A 160 28.97 29.07 69.24
CA ALA A 160 29.99 28.30 69.95
C ALA A 160 29.52 27.71 71.30
N ASN A 161 28.20 27.67 71.55
CA ASN A 161 27.61 27.32 72.84
C ASN A 161 26.68 26.08 72.80
N GLN A 162 26.70 25.28 71.73
CA GLN A 162 25.89 24.05 71.64
C GLN A 162 26.64 22.74 71.92
N SER A 163 27.91 22.79 72.31
CA SER A 163 28.69 21.59 72.60
C SER A 163 28.87 21.32 74.09
N ILE A 164 27.83 21.43 74.92
CA ILE A 164 27.72 20.72 76.21
C ILE A 164 26.23 20.47 76.53
N GLN A 165 25.73 19.27 76.19
CA GLN A 165 24.90 18.40 77.05
C GLN A 165 24.56 17.09 76.36
#